data_AF-A0A1S4DU71-F1
#
_entry.id   AF-A0A1S4DU71-F1
#
_cell.length_a   1.000
_cell.length_b   1.000
_cell.length_c   1.000
_cell.angle_alpha   90.00
_cell.angle_beta   90.00
_cell.angle_gamma   90.00
#
_symmetry.space_group_name_H-M   'P 1'
#
loop_
_entity.id
_entity.type
_entity.pdbx_description
1 polymer ?
#
loop_
_entity_poly.entity_id
_entity_poly.type
_entity_poly.pdbx_seq_one_letter_code
_entity_poly.pdbx_strand_id
1 'polypeptide(L)'
;MLGPTLRTARRISSSSSSSKSLKDRYFPLASSLAAAINIRANAFPYFSHSASHSSLNSPTLDHCCNNGESHLNQEHLCNGNDPLPCSSHKPLLITRTTSRRRSIHGLQPHLNSIKSKTFTTDTFSAIELALDSVVKVFTVSCSPNYILPWQNKSQRETMGSGFIISGKKILTNAHVIADHTFVLVRKHGSPTKYRAKVQAVGHECDLAILVVDNEEFWEDTNCLEFGDIPILQETVAVVGYPQGGDNISVTKGVVSRIELTQYVHGASQLMAIQIDAAINPGNSGGPAIMGNKVAGVAFQNLSGAENIGYIIPVPVIRHFISGVEESGKYVGFCSLGLACQITENVQLRNHFKMGPEMTGVLVNKINPLSDAYDIMKKDDIILAFDGEPIANDGTVSFRNRERITFDHLVSMKKPNEKSVIKILRNGEVCELSITLRPLQPLVPVHQFDKLPSYYIFAGLVFIPLTQPYLHEYGEDWYNTSPRRLCERALRELPKKPGEQFVILSQVLMDDINAGYERLAELQVKK
;
A
#
# COMPACT_ATOMS: atom_id res chain seq x y z
N MET A 1 -45.63 19.41 -10.36
CA MET A 1 -46.48 18.20 -10.39
C MET A 1 -45.59 17.00 -10.16
N LEU A 2 -46.00 16.05 -9.31
CA LEU A 2 -45.26 14.80 -9.06
C LEU A 2 -46.00 13.64 -9.72
N GLY A 3 -45.27 12.73 -10.37
CA GLY A 3 -45.81 11.53 -11.03
C GLY A 3 -44.94 10.31 -10.76
N PRO A 4 -45.43 9.27 -10.05
CA PRO A 4 -44.61 8.12 -9.67
C PRO A 4 -44.69 6.97 -10.70
N THR A 5 -43.54 6.50 -11.19
CA THR A 5 -43.44 5.32 -12.06
C THR A 5 -43.12 4.04 -11.27
N LEU A 6 -44.12 3.52 -10.55
CA LEU A 6 -44.08 2.16 -9.99
C LEU A 6 -44.00 1.11 -11.11
N ARG A 7 -43.00 0.23 -11.07
CA ARG A 7 -43.00 -1.02 -11.87
C ARG A 7 -43.44 -2.19 -11.00
N THR A 8 -44.45 -2.92 -11.48
CA THR A 8 -45.16 -3.98 -10.74
C THR A 8 -44.33 -5.25 -10.57
N ALA A 9 -44.26 -5.76 -9.34
CA ALA A 9 -43.93 -7.16 -9.09
C ALA A 9 -45.11 -8.07 -9.48
N ARG A 10 -44.86 -9.13 -10.25
CA ARG A 10 -45.89 -10.16 -10.56
C ARG A 10 -45.92 -11.21 -9.45
N ARG A 11 -47.00 -11.22 -8.64
CA ARG A 11 -47.44 -12.43 -7.94
C ARG A 11 -47.93 -13.45 -8.97
N ILE A 12 -47.54 -14.72 -8.80
CA ILE A 12 -48.20 -15.86 -9.44
C ILE A 12 -48.94 -16.62 -8.35
N SER A 13 -50.22 -16.91 -8.59
CA SER A 13 -51.12 -17.61 -7.66
C SER A 13 -50.93 -19.13 -7.72
N SER A 14 -51.10 -19.78 -6.58
CA SER A 14 -51.21 -21.24 -6.51
C SER A 14 -52.49 -21.74 -7.18
N SER A 15 -52.39 -22.89 -7.86
CA SER A 15 -53.53 -23.76 -8.17
C SER A 15 -53.05 -25.21 -8.03
N SER A 16 -53.95 -26.10 -7.59
CA SER A 16 -53.60 -27.47 -7.18
C SER A 16 -54.43 -28.49 -7.96
N SER A 17 -53.79 -29.55 -8.48
CA SER A 17 -54.41 -30.86 -8.73
C SER A 17 -53.40 -31.90 -9.27
N SER A 18 -53.80 -33.17 -9.22
CA SER A 18 -53.12 -34.36 -9.80
C SER A 18 -51.76 -34.75 -9.22
N SER A 19 -51.79 -35.69 -8.27
CA SER A 19 -50.64 -36.45 -7.81
C SER A 19 -50.26 -37.58 -8.79
N LYS A 20 -48.96 -37.79 -9.01
CA LYS A 20 -48.35 -39.05 -9.53
C LYS A 20 -46.84 -39.06 -9.23
N SER A 21 -46.24 -40.26 -9.17
CA SER A 21 -44.92 -40.53 -8.56
C SER A 21 -43.83 -39.49 -8.84
N LEU A 22 -43.14 -39.06 -7.77
CA LEU A 22 -41.97 -38.19 -7.81
C LEU A 22 -40.71 -38.83 -7.18
N LYS A 23 -40.76 -40.13 -6.84
CA LYS A 23 -39.63 -40.82 -6.18
C LYS A 23 -38.47 -41.17 -7.11
N ASP A 24 -38.74 -41.31 -8.41
CA ASP A 24 -37.82 -41.92 -9.37
C ASP A 24 -36.92 -40.91 -10.13
N ARG A 25 -36.73 -39.68 -9.61
CA ARG A 25 -35.94 -38.62 -10.25
C ARG A 25 -34.78 -38.03 -9.43
N TYR A 26 -34.59 -38.44 -8.17
CA TYR A 26 -33.56 -37.84 -7.30
C TYR A 26 -32.22 -38.61 -7.24
N PHE A 27 -32.18 -39.87 -7.68
CA PHE A 27 -30.96 -40.69 -7.62
C PHE A 27 -29.75 -40.24 -8.48
N PRO A 28 -29.88 -39.60 -9.66
CA PRO A 28 -28.70 -39.23 -10.46
C PRO A 28 -27.98 -37.95 -9.98
N LEU A 29 -28.54 -37.22 -9.01
CA LEU A 29 -27.94 -35.98 -8.49
C LEU A 29 -26.98 -36.23 -7.30
N ALA A 30 -27.29 -37.19 -6.43
CA ALA A 30 -26.45 -37.52 -5.28
C ALA A 30 -25.06 -38.05 -5.70
N SER A 31 -25.00 -38.87 -6.76
CA SER A 31 -23.75 -39.34 -7.35
C SER A 31 -22.92 -38.22 -8.01
N SER A 32 -23.60 -37.19 -8.55
CA SER A 32 -22.93 -36.01 -9.13
C SER A 32 -22.20 -35.18 -8.06
N LEU A 33 -22.78 -35.04 -6.86
CA LEU A 33 -22.15 -34.31 -5.76
C LEU A 33 -20.85 -34.99 -5.29
N ALA A 34 -20.89 -36.32 -5.10
CA ALA A 34 -19.72 -37.10 -4.72
C ALA A 34 -18.64 -37.12 -5.82
N ALA A 35 -19.02 -37.09 -7.10
CA ALA A 35 -18.07 -37.01 -8.22
C ALA A 35 -17.42 -35.62 -8.36
N ALA A 36 -18.12 -34.54 -7.97
CA ALA A 36 -17.63 -33.17 -8.08
C ALA A 36 -16.69 -32.75 -6.92
N ILE A 37 -16.74 -33.42 -5.77
CA ILE A 37 -16.05 -33.01 -4.54
C ILE A 37 -15.00 -34.06 -4.12
N ASN A 38 -13.91 -34.15 -4.88
CA ASN A 38 -12.80 -35.08 -4.61
C ASN A 38 -11.83 -34.56 -3.51
N ILE A 39 -12.39 -34.15 -2.37
CA ILE A 39 -11.63 -33.63 -1.22
C ILE A 39 -11.02 -34.80 -0.43
N ARG A 40 -9.74 -35.08 -0.69
CA ARG A 40 -8.96 -36.02 0.13
C ARG A 40 -8.62 -35.41 1.50
N ALA A 41 -9.48 -35.68 2.49
CA ALA A 41 -9.15 -35.49 3.90
C ALA A 41 -8.45 -36.75 4.44
N ASN A 42 -7.15 -36.65 4.74
CA ASN A 42 -6.43 -37.72 5.45
C ASN A 42 -6.79 -37.67 6.94
N ALA A 43 -7.73 -38.52 7.36
CA ALA A 43 -8.04 -38.74 8.77
C ALA A 43 -7.04 -39.73 9.40
N PHE A 44 -6.34 -39.31 10.45
CA PHE A 44 -5.64 -40.22 11.36
C PHE A 44 -6.59 -40.64 12.49
N PRO A 45 -6.57 -41.91 12.94
CA PRO A 45 -7.43 -42.36 14.03
C PRO A 45 -6.95 -41.82 15.39
N TYR A 46 -7.91 -41.36 16.21
CA TYR A 46 -7.68 -41.13 17.63
C TYR A 46 -7.42 -42.47 18.34
N PHE A 47 -6.46 -42.50 19.26
CA PHE A 47 -6.38 -43.51 20.31
C PHE A 47 -6.56 -42.84 21.67
N SER A 48 -7.51 -43.36 22.45
CA SER A 48 -7.80 -42.93 23.81
C SER A 48 -7.42 -44.03 24.80
N HIS A 49 -6.66 -43.71 25.84
CA HIS A 49 -6.67 -44.48 27.08
C HIS A 49 -6.40 -43.61 28.31
N SER A 50 -6.78 -44.14 29.47
CA SER A 50 -6.95 -43.45 30.75
C SER A 50 -5.79 -43.68 31.72
N ALA A 51 -5.67 -42.82 32.72
CA ALA A 51 -4.61 -42.86 33.73
C ALA A 51 -4.88 -43.85 34.89
N SER A 52 -3.81 -44.25 35.57
CA SER A 52 -3.83 -44.82 36.93
C SER A 52 -2.47 -44.60 37.64
N HIS A 53 -2.47 -44.55 38.97
CA HIS A 53 -1.30 -44.20 39.80
C HIS A 53 -0.26 -45.32 39.96
N SER A 54 1.01 -44.94 40.18
CA SER A 54 1.74 -45.29 41.43
C SER A 54 2.95 -44.37 41.65
N SER A 55 3.41 -44.28 42.90
CA SER A 55 4.60 -43.54 43.33
C SER A 55 5.71 -44.50 43.78
N LEU A 56 6.97 -44.04 43.85
CA LEU A 56 7.89 -44.23 45.00
C LEU A 56 9.32 -43.66 44.75
N ASN A 57 9.83 -42.98 45.79
CA ASN A 57 11.22 -42.82 46.25
C ASN A 57 12.38 -42.43 45.32
N SER A 58 13.04 -41.33 45.71
CA SER A 58 14.49 -41.08 45.54
C SER A 58 15.33 -41.91 46.54
N PRO A 59 16.66 -41.85 46.44
CA PRO A 59 17.39 -41.06 47.44
C PRO A 59 18.46 -40.11 46.84
N THR A 60 19.05 -39.29 47.70
CA THR A 60 20.00 -38.20 47.40
C THR A 60 21.48 -38.62 47.51
N LEU A 61 22.38 -37.77 46.99
CA LEU A 61 23.72 -37.56 47.53
C LEU A 61 24.20 -36.14 47.22
N ASP A 62 24.69 -35.43 48.24
CA ASP A 62 25.08 -34.02 48.19
C ASP A 62 26.59 -33.82 47.96
N HIS A 63 26.99 -32.64 47.46
CA HIS A 63 27.78 -31.71 48.29
C HIS A 63 27.99 -30.30 47.67
N CYS A 64 27.72 -29.28 48.51
CA CYS A 64 28.43 -28.00 48.67
C CYS A 64 28.68 -27.04 47.46
N CYS A 65 28.11 -25.82 47.46
CA CYS A 65 28.54 -24.59 48.19
C CYS A 65 29.62 -23.78 47.41
N ASN A 66 29.72 -22.45 47.41
CA ASN A 66 29.04 -21.29 48.05
C ASN A 66 29.44 -20.00 47.23
N ASN A 67 28.96 -18.76 47.38
CA ASN A 67 27.93 -18.08 48.22
C ASN A 67 27.57 -16.69 47.61
N GLY A 68 26.56 -15.99 48.17
CA GLY A 68 26.38 -14.53 48.07
C GLY A 68 25.36 -14.06 47.00
N GLU A 69 24.07 -13.78 47.27
CA GLU A 69 23.43 -12.79 48.18
C GLU A 69 23.54 -11.32 47.70
N SER A 70 22.55 -10.42 47.85
CA SER A 70 21.10 -10.44 48.19
C SER A 70 20.54 -9.00 47.98
N HIS A 71 19.26 -8.58 48.02
CA HIS A 71 17.88 -9.10 48.20
C HIS A 71 16.98 -8.40 47.10
N LEU A 72 15.63 -8.40 46.95
CA LEU A 72 14.40 -8.50 47.80
C LEU A 72 14.18 -7.29 48.75
N ASN A 73 12.99 -6.80 49.12
CA ASN A 73 11.57 -6.97 48.72
C ASN A 73 10.76 -5.71 49.20
N GLN A 74 9.46 -5.43 48.94
CA GLN A 74 8.34 -6.12 48.28
C GLN A 74 7.33 -5.08 47.68
N GLU A 75 6.01 -5.30 47.80
CA GLU A 75 4.86 -4.53 47.28
C GLU A 75 4.01 -3.94 48.44
N HIS A 76 3.06 -3.02 48.17
CA HIS A 76 1.62 -3.23 48.47
C HIS A 76 0.63 -2.05 48.25
N LEU A 77 -0.59 -2.42 47.80
CA LEU A 77 -1.94 -1.91 48.14
C LEU A 77 -2.48 -0.54 47.61
N CYS A 78 -3.81 -0.40 47.73
CA CYS A 78 -4.69 0.52 46.99
C CYS A 78 -5.80 1.18 47.86
N ASN A 79 -6.65 2.00 47.22
CA ASN A 79 -7.87 2.73 47.72
C ASN A 79 -7.59 4.11 48.37
N GLY A 80 -8.40 5.17 48.21
CA GLY A 80 -9.57 5.41 47.33
C GLY A 80 -10.33 6.75 47.63
N ASN A 81 -11.21 7.18 46.72
CA ASN A 81 -12.34 8.16 46.84
C ASN A 81 -12.10 9.70 47.07
N ASP A 82 -12.40 10.49 46.03
CA ASP A 82 -13.25 11.73 45.89
C ASP A 82 -13.89 12.48 47.11
N PRO A 83 -14.43 13.73 46.98
CA PRO A 83 -14.03 14.91 46.16
C PRO A 83 -14.29 16.35 46.77
N LEU A 84 -13.73 17.43 46.15
CA LEU A 84 -14.22 18.85 46.12
C LEU A 84 -14.33 19.67 47.46
N PRO A 85 -14.71 20.99 47.50
CA PRO A 85 -14.68 22.13 46.53
C PRO A 85 -14.11 23.49 47.08
N CYS A 86 -13.97 24.52 46.20
CA CYS A 86 -14.10 25.99 46.50
C CYS A 86 -13.07 26.71 47.44
N SER A 87 -12.83 28.05 47.41
CA SER A 87 -13.28 29.15 46.51
C SER A 87 -12.44 30.46 46.62
N SER A 88 -12.50 31.29 45.56
CA SER A 88 -12.60 32.77 45.58
C SER A 88 -11.39 33.74 45.81
N HIS A 89 -11.62 34.98 45.35
CA HIS A 89 -10.92 36.26 45.55
C HIS A 89 -9.66 36.66 44.74
N LYS A 90 -9.68 37.96 44.39
CA LYS A 90 -8.86 38.84 43.50
C LYS A 90 -9.03 40.27 44.08
N PRO A 91 -8.38 41.37 43.60
CA PRO A 91 -7.22 41.55 42.71
C PRO A 91 -6.24 42.67 43.22
N LEU A 92 -5.45 43.32 42.31
CA LEU A 92 -4.84 44.68 42.40
C LEU A 92 -3.56 44.86 43.29
N LEU A 93 -2.62 45.81 43.05
CA LEU A 93 -2.17 46.65 41.90
C LEU A 93 -0.84 47.40 42.29
N ILE A 94 -0.22 48.16 41.36
CA ILE A 94 0.65 49.37 41.55
C ILE A 94 2.22 49.23 41.53
N THR A 95 2.82 49.49 40.35
CA THR A 95 4.03 50.31 39.98
C THR A 95 5.39 50.12 40.74
N ARG A 96 6.56 50.77 40.47
CA ARG A 96 7.08 51.98 39.74
C ARG A 96 8.65 51.84 39.60
N THR A 97 9.55 52.62 38.94
CA THR A 97 9.58 53.88 38.13
C THR A 97 10.86 53.96 37.22
N THR A 98 10.78 54.58 36.02
CA THR A 98 11.80 55.40 35.28
C THR A 98 13.31 55.07 35.15
N SER A 99 13.74 54.82 33.89
CA SER A 99 14.56 55.70 33.01
C SER A 99 15.87 56.40 33.47
N ARG A 100 16.95 56.25 32.67
CA ARG A 100 17.78 57.38 32.20
C ARG A 100 18.55 57.10 30.89
N ARG A 101 18.66 58.10 29.99
CA ARG A 101 19.52 58.10 28.78
C ARG A 101 20.84 58.87 29.03
N ARG A 102 21.91 58.50 28.32
CA ARG A 102 23.02 59.37 27.90
C ARG A 102 23.46 59.00 26.47
N SER A 103 24.08 59.94 25.76
CA SER A 103 24.68 59.77 24.43
C SER A 103 26.11 60.32 24.45
N ILE A 104 26.91 59.96 23.43
CA ILE A 104 28.05 60.73 22.89
C ILE A 104 28.47 60.12 21.54
N HIS A 105 29.21 60.89 20.73
CA HIS A 105 29.73 60.60 19.38
C HIS A 105 30.29 59.17 19.20
N GLY A 106 30.17 58.49 18.06
CA GLY A 106 30.29 58.99 16.69
C GLY A 106 31.61 58.50 16.08
N LEU A 107 31.56 57.44 15.26
CA LEU A 107 32.65 56.90 14.44
C LEU A 107 32.01 56.17 13.24
N GLN A 108 32.51 56.40 12.03
CA GLN A 108 32.23 55.56 10.85
C GLN A 108 33.34 54.51 10.70
N PRO A 109 33.03 53.34 10.10
CA PRO A 109 33.64 53.08 8.78
C PRO A 109 32.74 52.34 7.77
N HIS A 110 33.03 52.57 6.48
CA HIS A 110 32.78 51.72 5.32
C HIS A 110 31.51 50.84 5.25
N LEU A 111 30.51 51.35 4.51
CA LEU A 111 29.50 50.54 3.83
C LEU A 111 30.14 49.78 2.64
N ASN A 112 30.54 48.52 2.86
CA ASN A 112 30.77 47.58 1.76
C ASN A 112 29.43 46.98 1.31
N SER A 113 29.16 47.02 0.01
CA SER A 113 27.92 46.48 -0.57
C SER A 113 27.95 44.94 -0.59
N ILE A 114 27.41 44.33 0.46
CA ILE A 114 27.03 42.91 0.42
C ILE A 114 25.71 42.82 -0.33
N LYS A 115 25.74 42.29 -1.55
CA LYS A 115 24.53 41.94 -2.32
C LYS A 115 23.81 40.79 -1.61
N SER A 116 22.86 41.13 -0.75
CA SER A 116 21.87 40.17 -0.25
C SER A 116 21.16 39.54 -1.45
N LYS A 117 21.28 38.21 -1.62
CA LYS A 117 20.62 37.51 -2.71
C LYS A 117 19.13 37.40 -2.41
N THR A 118 18.29 37.77 -3.37
CA THR A 118 16.85 37.50 -3.37
C THR A 118 16.60 35.99 -3.37
N PHE A 119 16.25 35.44 -2.20
CA PHE A 119 15.89 34.03 -2.00
C PHE A 119 14.60 33.84 -1.19
N THR A 120 14.03 34.92 -0.65
CA THR A 120 12.84 34.88 0.23
C THR A 120 11.54 35.19 -0.50
N THR A 121 11.59 35.88 -1.64
CA THR A 121 10.39 36.33 -2.38
C THR A 121 9.76 35.21 -3.20
N ASP A 122 10.58 34.48 -3.97
CA ASP A 122 10.12 33.53 -4.99
C ASP A 122 9.38 32.34 -4.35
N THR A 123 9.92 31.81 -3.26
CA THR A 123 9.34 30.71 -2.47
C THR A 123 8.01 31.08 -1.80
N PHE A 124 7.68 32.37 -1.66
CA PHE A 124 6.38 32.82 -1.16
C PHE A 124 5.34 32.82 -2.29
N SER A 125 5.67 33.42 -3.43
CA SER A 125 4.83 33.43 -4.64
C SER A 125 4.53 32.01 -5.14
N ALA A 126 5.51 31.11 -5.07
CA ALA A 126 5.33 29.69 -5.39
C ALA A 126 4.28 28.98 -4.52
N ILE A 127 4.20 29.35 -3.24
CA ILE A 127 3.24 28.75 -2.30
C ILE A 127 1.86 29.34 -2.56
N GLU A 128 1.73 30.64 -2.81
CA GLU A 128 0.46 31.28 -3.17
C GLU A 128 -0.15 30.64 -4.44
N LEU A 129 0.65 30.45 -5.49
CA LEU A 129 0.24 29.69 -6.69
C LEU A 129 -0.21 28.26 -6.39
N ALA A 130 0.42 27.61 -5.39
CA ALA A 130 0.00 26.29 -4.93
C ALA A 130 -1.31 26.32 -4.11
N LEU A 131 -1.60 27.37 -3.33
CA LEU A 131 -2.84 27.48 -2.56
C LEU A 131 -4.07 27.46 -3.50
N ASP A 132 -4.05 28.27 -4.55
CA ASP A 132 -5.14 28.36 -5.53
C ASP A 132 -5.31 27.07 -6.34
N SER A 133 -4.20 26.36 -6.58
CA SER A 133 -4.18 25.11 -7.35
C SER A 133 -4.56 23.86 -6.53
N VAL A 134 -4.64 23.97 -5.19
CA VAL A 134 -4.82 22.82 -4.27
C VAL A 134 -6.25 22.71 -3.76
N VAL A 135 -6.83 21.53 -4.01
CA VAL A 135 -8.25 21.24 -3.80
C VAL A 135 -8.45 20.19 -2.72
N LYS A 136 -9.53 20.33 -1.95
CA LYS A 136 -9.93 19.34 -0.96
C LYS A 136 -10.79 18.27 -1.63
N VAL A 137 -10.39 17.01 -1.51
CA VAL A 137 -11.11 15.85 -2.03
C VAL A 137 -11.97 15.26 -0.91
N PHE A 138 -13.22 14.94 -1.22
CA PHE A 138 -14.15 14.25 -0.33
C PHE A 138 -14.64 12.99 -1.05
N THR A 139 -14.44 11.83 -0.44
CA THR A 139 -14.82 10.53 -1.02
C THR A 139 -15.82 9.84 -0.13
N VAL A 140 -16.89 9.35 -0.74
CA VAL A 140 -17.80 8.38 -0.12
C VAL A 140 -17.40 7.00 -0.66
N SER A 141 -16.97 6.09 0.21
CA SER A 141 -16.52 4.74 -0.18
C SER A 141 -17.33 3.63 0.48
N CYS A 142 -17.38 2.47 -0.16
CA CYS A 142 -18.23 1.34 0.23
C CYS A 142 -17.58 0.00 -0.16
N SER A 143 -16.46 -0.32 0.49
CA SER A 143 -15.68 -1.54 0.25
C SER A 143 -16.50 -2.83 0.34
N PRO A 144 -16.22 -3.85 -0.48
CA PRO A 144 -16.86 -5.17 -0.37
C PRO A 144 -16.50 -5.88 0.95
N ASN A 145 -17.35 -6.83 1.37
CA ASN A 145 -17.02 -7.83 2.39
C ASN A 145 -16.46 -9.07 1.69
N TYR A 146 -15.24 -9.51 2.03
CA TYR A 146 -14.59 -10.61 1.33
C TYR A 146 -15.05 -12.01 1.81
N ILE A 147 -15.58 -12.14 3.04
CA ILE A 147 -16.20 -13.38 3.55
C ILE A 147 -17.64 -13.54 3.03
N LEU A 148 -18.35 -12.42 2.89
CA LEU A 148 -19.73 -12.35 2.38
C LEU A 148 -19.75 -11.51 1.08
N PRO A 149 -19.21 -12.03 -0.06
CA PRO A 149 -18.95 -11.29 -1.29
C PRO A 149 -20.19 -10.75 -2.03
N TRP A 150 -21.39 -11.05 -1.55
CA TRP A 150 -22.67 -10.44 -1.97
C TRP A 150 -23.08 -9.23 -1.11
N GLN A 151 -22.23 -8.79 -0.17
CA GLN A 151 -22.44 -7.65 0.71
C GLN A 151 -21.28 -6.66 0.62
N ASN A 152 -21.59 -5.38 0.83
CA ASN A 152 -20.59 -4.35 1.10
C ASN A 152 -20.55 -4.04 2.59
N LYS A 153 -19.42 -3.50 3.05
CA LYS A 153 -19.25 -2.93 4.39
C LYS A 153 -19.98 -1.59 4.47
N SER A 154 -20.24 -1.13 5.70
CA SER A 154 -20.87 0.17 5.94
C SER A 154 -20.14 1.29 5.21
N GLN A 155 -20.90 2.17 4.55
CA GLN A 155 -20.39 3.36 3.87
C GLN A 155 -19.51 4.19 4.81
N ARG A 156 -18.40 4.72 4.28
CA ARG A 156 -17.49 5.64 4.98
C ARG A 156 -17.32 6.92 4.19
N GLU A 157 -17.00 8.00 4.89
CA GLU A 157 -16.55 9.25 4.28
C GLU A 157 -15.07 9.47 4.62
N THR A 158 -14.26 9.79 3.62
CA THR A 158 -12.84 10.12 3.77
C THR A 158 -12.54 11.48 3.14
N MET A 159 -11.45 12.09 3.60
CA MET A 159 -10.96 13.37 3.11
C MET A 159 -9.50 13.22 2.69
N GLY A 160 -9.14 13.90 1.60
CA GLY A 160 -7.77 14.00 1.13
C GLY A 160 -7.54 15.33 0.42
N SER A 161 -6.36 15.45 -0.17
CA SER A 161 -5.96 16.59 -0.98
C SER A 161 -5.80 16.18 -2.44
N GLY A 162 -5.82 17.16 -3.33
CA GLY A 162 -5.46 17.01 -4.73
C GLY A 162 -4.95 18.34 -5.27
N PHE A 163 -4.41 18.34 -6.48
CA PHE A 163 -4.00 19.57 -7.15
C PHE A 163 -4.24 19.55 -8.65
N ILE A 164 -4.47 20.73 -9.19
CA ILE A 164 -4.76 20.93 -10.61
C ILE A 164 -3.47 20.82 -11.43
N ILE A 165 -3.52 20.00 -12.46
CA ILE A 165 -2.46 19.79 -13.45
C ILE A 165 -2.99 20.11 -14.86
N SER A 166 -2.08 20.24 -15.82
CA SER A 166 -2.43 20.63 -17.20
C SER A 166 -3.50 19.73 -17.82
N GLY A 167 -4.38 20.32 -18.64
CA GLY A 167 -5.44 19.59 -19.36
C GLY A 167 -6.73 19.35 -18.56
N LYS A 168 -7.07 20.23 -17.60
CA LYS A 168 -8.29 20.13 -16.75
C LYS A 168 -8.38 18.78 -16.00
N LYS A 169 -7.27 18.42 -15.35
CA LYS A 169 -7.11 17.21 -14.53
C LYS A 169 -6.72 17.59 -13.11
N ILE A 170 -7.16 16.79 -12.14
CA ILE A 170 -6.70 16.87 -10.75
C ILE A 170 -5.92 15.60 -10.45
N LEU A 171 -4.72 15.71 -9.91
CA LEU A 171 -3.97 14.58 -9.37
C LEU A 171 -4.24 14.44 -7.86
N THR A 172 -4.41 13.20 -7.39
CA THR A 172 -4.56 12.83 -5.97
C THR A 172 -4.01 11.40 -5.76
N ASN A 173 -4.08 10.86 -4.54
CA ASN A 173 -3.72 9.46 -4.29
C ASN A 173 -4.85 8.49 -4.65
N ALA A 174 -4.49 7.24 -4.94
CA ALA A 174 -5.47 6.18 -5.15
C ALA A 174 -6.20 5.82 -3.84
N HIS A 175 -5.51 5.78 -2.70
CA HIS A 175 -6.13 5.46 -1.41
C HIS A 175 -7.19 6.50 -0.97
N VAL A 176 -7.10 7.75 -1.44
CA VAL A 176 -8.09 8.80 -1.18
C VAL A 176 -9.42 8.51 -1.90
N ILE A 177 -9.41 7.78 -3.01
CA ILE A 177 -10.58 7.47 -3.84
C ILE A 177 -10.88 5.97 -3.98
N ALA A 178 -10.25 5.11 -3.17
CA ALA A 178 -10.44 3.67 -3.25
C ALA A 178 -11.85 3.23 -2.79
N ASP A 179 -12.44 2.29 -3.52
CA ASP A 179 -13.81 1.78 -3.34
C ASP A 179 -14.88 2.88 -3.37
N HIS A 180 -14.64 3.94 -4.17
CA HIS A 180 -15.51 5.11 -4.24
C HIS A 180 -16.88 4.81 -4.85
N THR A 181 -17.92 5.40 -4.26
CA THR A 181 -19.28 5.48 -4.82
C THR A 181 -19.63 6.91 -5.24
N PHE A 182 -19.01 7.92 -4.61
CA PHE A 182 -19.19 9.33 -4.93
C PHE A 182 -17.95 10.14 -4.56
N VAL A 183 -17.53 11.07 -5.42
CA VAL A 183 -16.36 11.94 -5.19
C VAL A 183 -16.74 13.39 -5.44
N LEU A 184 -16.37 14.26 -4.50
CA LEU A 184 -16.50 15.72 -4.60
C LEU A 184 -15.13 16.38 -4.44
N VAL A 185 -14.95 17.55 -5.06
CA VAL A 185 -13.78 18.41 -4.87
C VAL A 185 -14.21 19.84 -4.54
N ARG A 186 -13.37 20.59 -3.81
CA ARG A 186 -13.59 22.01 -3.47
C ARG A 186 -12.30 22.80 -3.64
N LYS A 187 -12.37 23.95 -4.32
CA LYS A 187 -11.25 24.91 -4.47
C LYS A 187 -10.86 25.51 -3.11
N HIS A 188 -9.66 26.05 -3.01
CA HIS A 188 -9.34 26.95 -1.90
C HIS A 188 -10.25 28.18 -1.92
N GLY A 189 -10.53 28.77 -0.75
CA GLY A 189 -11.44 29.92 -0.58
C GLY A 189 -12.93 29.69 -0.90
N SER A 190 -13.28 28.72 -1.74
CA SER A 190 -14.65 28.48 -2.22
C SER A 190 -15.46 27.60 -1.27
N PRO A 191 -16.74 27.90 -1.00
CA PRO A 191 -17.65 26.99 -0.28
C PRO A 191 -18.18 25.86 -1.18
N THR A 192 -18.17 26.04 -2.50
CA THR A 192 -18.87 25.18 -3.46
C THR A 192 -18.14 23.85 -3.67
N LYS A 193 -18.83 22.73 -3.40
CA LYS A 193 -18.35 21.37 -3.73
C LYS A 193 -18.82 20.98 -5.12
N TYR A 194 -17.89 20.58 -5.98
CA TYR A 194 -18.14 20.14 -7.35
C TYR A 194 -18.02 18.63 -7.46
N ARG A 195 -18.84 18.00 -8.30
CA ARG A 195 -18.76 16.55 -8.54
C ARG A 195 -17.58 16.22 -9.44
N ALA A 196 -16.72 15.34 -8.95
CA ALA A 196 -15.62 14.77 -9.73
C ALA A 196 -15.98 13.38 -10.27
N LYS A 197 -15.29 12.97 -11.33
CA LYS A 197 -15.22 11.60 -11.83
C LYS A 197 -13.78 11.12 -11.76
N VAL A 198 -13.57 9.86 -11.41
CA VAL A 198 -12.27 9.21 -11.54
C VAL A 198 -12.04 8.87 -13.03
N GLN A 199 -10.95 9.37 -13.60
CA GLN A 199 -10.52 9.08 -14.98
C GLN A 199 -9.59 7.85 -15.03
N ALA A 200 -8.66 7.73 -14.07
CA ALA A 200 -7.75 6.61 -13.96
C ALA A 200 -7.25 6.44 -12.52
N VAL A 201 -6.91 5.20 -12.15
CA VAL A 201 -6.34 4.83 -10.85
C VAL A 201 -5.19 3.86 -11.05
N GLY A 202 -4.06 4.11 -10.39
CA GLY A 202 -2.91 3.21 -10.30
C GLY A 202 -2.58 2.94 -8.85
N HIS A 203 -3.17 1.90 -8.27
CA HIS A 203 -2.97 1.58 -6.84
C HIS A 203 -1.51 1.27 -6.51
N GLU A 204 -0.78 0.60 -7.41
CA GLU A 204 0.64 0.23 -7.25
C GLU A 204 1.54 1.44 -6.95
N CYS A 205 1.31 2.56 -7.63
CA CYS A 205 1.97 3.86 -7.39
C CYS A 205 1.16 4.81 -6.51
N ASP A 206 0.02 4.38 -5.98
CA ASP A 206 -0.92 5.19 -5.20
C ASP A 206 -1.29 6.54 -5.84
N LEU A 207 -1.61 6.56 -7.15
CA LEU A 207 -2.03 7.76 -7.87
C LEU A 207 -3.40 7.61 -8.53
N ALA A 208 -4.16 8.70 -8.59
CA ALA A 208 -5.42 8.79 -9.31
C ALA A 208 -5.59 10.14 -10.02
N ILE A 209 -6.23 10.12 -11.19
CA ILE A 209 -6.63 11.31 -11.95
C ILE A 209 -8.13 11.52 -11.81
N LEU A 210 -8.54 12.72 -11.39
CA LEU A 210 -9.94 13.15 -11.37
C LEU A 210 -10.19 14.22 -12.44
N VAL A 211 -11.43 14.27 -12.94
CA VAL A 211 -11.94 15.32 -13.84
C VAL A 211 -13.27 15.87 -13.33
N VAL A 212 -13.58 17.12 -13.67
CA VAL A 212 -14.80 17.84 -13.23
C VAL A 212 -15.51 18.40 -14.46
N ASP A 213 -16.80 18.09 -14.61
CA ASP A 213 -17.61 18.48 -15.78
C ASP A 213 -18.04 19.96 -15.77
N ASN A 214 -18.12 20.59 -14.60
CA ASN A 214 -18.58 21.99 -14.48
C ASN A 214 -17.42 22.95 -14.77
N GLU A 215 -17.62 23.86 -15.71
CA GLU A 215 -16.61 24.84 -16.13
C GLU A 215 -16.32 25.93 -15.09
N GLU A 216 -17.31 26.28 -14.26
CA GLU A 216 -17.17 27.16 -13.07
C GLU A 216 -16.08 26.67 -12.08
N PHE A 217 -15.81 25.36 -12.07
CA PHE A 217 -14.71 24.81 -11.27
C PHE A 217 -13.34 25.23 -11.83
N TRP A 218 -13.18 25.36 -13.14
CA TRP A 218 -11.91 25.69 -13.80
C TRP A 218 -11.66 27.20 -13.91
N GLU A 219 -12.68 28.03 -13.75
CA GLU A 219 -12.55 29.50 -13.64
C GLU A 219 -11.63 29.87 -12.46
N ASP A 220 -10.75 30.85 -12.67
CA ASP A 220 -9.73 31.32 -11.70
C ASP A 220 -8.84 30.20 -11.12
N THR A 221 -8.57 29.13 -11.88
CA THR A 221 -7.62 28.08 -11.47
C THR A 221 -6.28 28.17 -12.20
N ASN A 222 -5.21 27.97 -11.43
CA ASN A 222 -3.86 27.73 -11.95
C ASN A 222 -3.60 26.21 -12.03
N CYS A 223 -2.67 25.80 -12.89
CA CYS A 223 -2.19 24.42 -12.94
C CYS A 223 -0.70 24.37 -12.58
N LEU A 224 -0.30 23.36 -11.80
CA LEU A 224 1.07 23.24 -11.32
C LEU A 224 1.95 22.45 -12.29
N GLU A 225 3.14 22.97 -12.56
CA GLU A 225 4.15 22.28 -13.38
C GLU A 225 4.92 21.24 -12.55
N PHE A 226 5.15 20.06 -13.14
CA PHE A 226 6.08 19.08 -12.62
C PHE A 226 7.54 19.49 -12.87
N GLY A 227 8.35 19.53 -11.81
CA GLY A 227 9.78 19.80 -11.88
C GLY A 227 10.60 18.53 -12.16
N ASP A 228 11.80 18.51 -11.59
CA ASP A 228 12.71 17.36 -11.56
C ASP A 228 12.69 16.69 -10.17
N ILE A 229 13.29 15.50 -10.06
CA ILE A 229 13.56 14.89 -8.76
C ILE A 229 14.52 15.81 -7.98
N PRO A 230 14.19 16.24 -6.75
CA PRO A 230 15.08 17.03 -5.89
C PRO A 230 16.38 16.28 -5.55
N ILE A 231 17.32 17.00 -4.93
CA ILE A 231 18.54 16.43 -4.34
C ILE A 231 18.40 16.36 -2.81
N LEU A 232 19.28 15.61 -2.14
CA LEU A 232 19.34 15.58 -0.68
C LEU A 232 19.55 17.01 -0.11
N GLN A 233 18.91 17.29 1.03
CA GLN A 233 18.88 18.60 1.70
C GLN A 233 18.14 19.73 0.94
N GLU A 234 17.58 19.48 -0.24
CA GLU A 234 16.76 20.47 -0.96
C GLU A 234 15.44 20.74 -0.23
N THR A 235 14.97 21.99 -0.25
CA THR A 235 13.80 22.42 0.53
C THR A 235 12.48 22.06 -0.18
N VAL A 236 11.57 21.43 0.55
CA VAL A 236 10.26 20.99 0.04
C VAL A 236 9.14 21.50 0.96
N ALA A 237 8.07 22.01 0.36
CA ALA A 237 6.84 22.43 1.04
C ALA A 237 5.66 21.57 0.58
N VAL A 238 5.04 20.81 1.48
CA VAL A 238 3.83 20.03 1.21
C VAL A 238 2.60 20.87 1.52
N VAL A 239 1.67 20.94 0.56
CA VAL A 239 0.45 21.74 0.65
C VAL A 239 -0.77 20.81 0.64
N GLY A 240 -1.72 20.97 1.57
CA GLY A 240 -2.89 20.10 1.65
C GLY A 240 -3.92 20.50 2.70
N TYR A 241 -4.95 19.67 2.88
CA TYR A 241 -6.06 19.87 3.82
C TYR A 241 -6.04 18.79 4.92
N PRO A 242 -5.54 19.10 6.13
CA PRO A 242 -5.42 18.11 7.20
C PRO A 242 -6.79 17.65 7.71
N GLN A 243 -6.85 16.40 8.18
CA GLN A 243 -8.08 15.79 8.69
C GLN A 243 -8.76 16.65 9.77
N GLY A 244 -10.08 16.83 9.65
CA GLY A 244 -10.89 17.67 10.55
C GLY A 244 -10.80 19.18 10.28
N GLY A 245 -9.78 19.66 9.56
CA GLY A 245 -9.64 21.06 9.16
C GLY A 245 -10.23 21.33 7.78
N ASP A 246 -10.89 22.47 7.61
CA ASP A 246 -11.37 22.94 6.29
C ASP A 246 -10.47 24.00 5.64
N ASN A 247 -9.52 24.54 6.41
CA ASN A 247 -8.44 25.40 5.94
C ASN A 247 -7.30 24.58 5.33
N ILE A 248 -6.56 25.21 4.42
CA ILE A 248 -5.32 24.67 3.84
C ILE A 248 -4.18 24.73 4.87
N SER A 249 -3.22 23.83 4.76
CA SER A 249 -2.04 23.71 5.60
C SER A 249 -0.80 23.56 4.72
N VAL A 250 0.34 24.08 5.22
CA VAL A 250 1.64 23.95 4.56
C VAL A 250 2.65 23.45 5.59
N THR A 251 3.20 22.26 5.37
CA THR A 251 4.34 21.74 6.14
C THR A 251 5.61 21.88 5.31
N LYS A 252 6.70 22.32 5.93
CA LYS A 252 8.00 22.53 5.27
C LYS A 252 9.06 21.63 5.89
N GLY A 253 10.00 21.20 5.08
CA GLY A 253 11.14 20.38 5.45
C GLY A 253 12.16 20.31 4.32
N VAL A 254 13.05 19.32 4.38
CA VAL A 254 14.04 19.02 3.36
C VAL A 254 13.98 17.54 2.94
N VAL A 255 14.57 17.24 1.78
CA VAL A 255 14.77 15.85 1.34
C VAL A 255 15.81 15.15 2.21
N SER A 256 15.38 14.11 2.90
CA SER A 256 16.21 13.28 3.78
C SER A 256 16.85 12.11 3.03
N ARG A 257 16.14 11.50 2.07
CA ARG A 257 16.60 10.32 1.31
C ARG A 257 15.81 10.15 0.00
N ILE A 258 16.37 9.42 -0.96
CA ILE A 258 15.67 8.85 -2.10
C ILE A 258 15.99 7.35 -2.13
N GLU A 259 14.98 6.49 -2.12
CA GLU A 259 15.16 5.02 -2.08
C GLU A 259 13.97 4.32 -2.76
N LEU A 260 14.04 2.98 -2.90
CA LEU A 260 12.85 2.18 -3.17
C LEU A 260 12.14 1.90 -1.85
N THR A 261 10.87 2.28 -1.75
CA THR A 261 10.03 2.10 -0.57
C THR A 261 8.81 1.25 -0.94
N GLN A 262 8.28 0.49 0.01
CA GLN A 262 7.00 -0.20 -0.18
C GLN A 262 5.84 0.81 -0.10
N TYR A 263 5.08 0.92 -1.19
CA TYR A 263 3.85 1.69 -1.27
C TYR A 263 2.73 0.87 -0.62
N VAL A 264 2.29 1.25 0.59
CA VAL A 264 1.43 0.39 1.42
C VAL A 264 0.08 0.09 0.75
N HIS A 265 -0.50 1.07 0.06
CA HIS A 265 -1.76 0.89 -0.69
C HIS A 265 -1.60 0.05 -1.97
N GLY A 266 -0.39 0.00 -2.53
CA GLY A 266 -0.10 -0.67 -3.80
C GLY A 266 0.57 -2.03 -3.70
N ALA A 267 0.97 -2.44 -2.49
CA ALA A 267 1.84 -3.60 -2.21
C ALA A 267 3.09 -3.71 -3.12
N SER A 268 3.55 -2.57 -3.65
CA SER A 268 4.57 -2.48 -4.69
C SER A 268 5.79 -1.73 -4.17
N GLN A 269 6.98 -2.08 -4.65
CA GLN A 269 8.21 -1.36 -4.35
C GLN A 269 8.56 -0.43 -5.52
N LEU A 270 8.51 0.87 -5.27
CA LEU A 270 8.77 1.92 -6.26
C LEU A 270 9.63 3.01 -5.60
N MET A 271 10.24 3.88 -6.41
CA MET A 271 11.00 5.02 -5.87
C MET A 271 10.07 5.91 -5.04
N ALA A 272 10.52 6.28 -3.84
CA ALA A 272 9.94 7.36 -3.05
C ALA A 272 11.04 8.33 -2.60
N ILE A 273 10.66 9.58 -2.35
CA ILE A 273 11.52 10.56 -1.70
C ILE A 273 11.06 10.67 -0.25
N GLN A 274 11.97 10.46 0.70
CA GLN A 274 11.76 10.72 2.11
C GLN A 274 12.02 12.20 2.41
N ILE A 275 11.12 12.83 3.16
CA ILE A 275 11.24 14.20 3.66
C ILE A 275 11.01 14.25 5.17
N ASP A 276 11.58 15.24 5.85
CA ASP A 276 11.35 15.49 7.28
C ASP A 276 10.12 16.38 7.57
N ALA A 277 9.46 16.90 6.53
CA ALA A 277 8.20 17.61 6.68
C ALA A 277 7.07 16.67 7.15
N ALA A 278 6.32 17.09 8.17
CA ALA A 278 5.22 16.30 8.71
C ALA A 278 4.12 16.01 7.66
N ILE A 279 3.85 14.71 7.44
CA ILE A 279 2.73 14.21 6.64
C ILE A 279 1.65 13.69 7.59
N ASN A 280 0.51 14.38 7.59
CA ASN A 280 -0.67 14.07 8.39
C ASN A 280 -1.81 13.56 7.48
N PRO A 281 -2.74 12.72 7.98
CA PRO A 281 -3.95 12.34 7.27
C PRO A 281 -4.68 13.56 6.71
N GLY A 282 -5.17 13.45 5.47
CA GLY A 282 -5.79 14.54 4.72
C GLY A 282 -4.83 15.32 3.81
N ASN A 283 -3.55 15.49 4.18
CA ASN A 283 -2.56 16.10 3.29
C ASN A 283 -2.16 15.17 2.13
N SER A 284 -2.40 13.87 2.26
CA SER A 284 -2.21 12.87 1.20
C SER A 284 -2.99 13.23 -0.06
N GLY A 285 -2.33 13.11 -1.21
CA GLY A 285 -2.78 13.56 -2.53
C GLY A 285 -2.41 15.01 -2.85
N GLY A 286 -1.93 15.78 -1.87
CA GLY A 286 -1.46 17.16 -2.05
C GLY A 286 -0.06 17.23 -2.67
N PRO A 287 0.30 18.34 -3.34
CA PRO A 287 1.60 18.50 -3.98
C PRO A 287 2.69 18.80 -2.96
N ALA A 288 3.86 18.26 -3.23
CA ALA A 288 5.12 18.64 -2.62
C ALA A 288 5.86 19.59 -3.57
N ILE A 289 6.07 20.83 -3.14
CA ILE A 289 6.61 21.94 -3.95
C ILE A 289 8.10 22.17 -3.65
N MET A 290 8.91 22.28 -4.69
CA MET A 290 10.33 22.67 -4.68
C MET A 290 10.50 23.89 -5.59
N GLY A 291 10.98 25.01 -5.05
CA GLY A 291 10.93 26.29 -5.76
C GLY A 291 9.50 26.59 -6.21
N ASN A 292 9.28 26.76 -7.51
CA ASN A 292 7.97 27.03 -8.12
C ASN A 292 7.34 25.79 -8.80
N LYS A 293 7.84 24.56 -8.55
CA LYS A 293 7.39 23.34 -9.25
C LYS A 293 7.10 22.18 -8.31
N VAL A 294 6.27 21.24 -8.76
CA VAL A 294 5.95 20.00 -8.04
C VAL A 294 7.13 19.02 -8.12
N ALA A 295 7.68 18.65 -6.96
CA ALA A 295 8.68 17.60 -6.76
C ALA A 295 8.04 16.21 -6.52
N GLY A 296 6.78 16.18 -6.05
CA GLY A 296 6.04 14.92 -5.89
C GLY A 296 4.62 15.10 -5.34
N VAL A 297 3.96 13.98 -5.04
CA VAL A 297 2.66 13.94 -4.32
C VAL A 297 2.89 13.38 -2.91
N ALA A 298 2.44 14.07 -1.87
CA ALA A 298 2.46 13.51 -0.51
C ALA A 298 1.51 12.31 -0.40
N PHE A 299 1.92 11.21 0.24
CA PHE A 299 1.05 10.01 0.33
C PHE A 299 1.07 9.29 1.68
N GLN A 300 2.22 8.80 2.14
CA GLN A 300 2.35 8.01 3.37
C GLN A 300 3.38 8.58 4.34
N ASN A 301 3.24 8.23 5.62
CA ASN A 301 4.26 8.42 6.66
C ASN A 301 4.76 7.06 7.17
N LEU A 302 5.89 7.03 7.87
CA LEU A 302 6.37 5.80 8.51
C LEU A 302 5.71 5.62 9.88
N SER A 303 4.84 4.62 10.01
CA SER A 303 4.12 4.34 11.27
C SER A 303 5.10 4.10 12.42
N GLY A 304 4.96 4.87 13.50
CA GLY A 304 5.84 4.79 14.68
C GLY A 304 7.12 5.63 14.61
N ALA A 305 7.35 6.40 13.53
CA ALA A 305 8.45 7.36 13.43
C ALA A 305 7.93 8.80 13.30
N GLU A 306 8.46 9.71 14.13
CA GLU A 306 8.19 11.13 14.01
C GLU A 306 8.99 11.75 12.85
N ASN A 307 8.39 12.73 12.16
CA ASN A 307 9.04 13.51 11.11
C ASN A 307 9.65 12.65 9.97
N ILE A 308 8.97 11.56 9.59
CA ILE A 308 9.27 10.77 8.38
C ILE A 308 8.04 10.75 7.48
N GLY A 309 8.05 11.62 6.48
CA GLY A 309 7.08 11.67 5.39
C GLY A 309 7.66 11.11 4.09
N TYR A 310 6.80 10.59 3.23
CA TYR A 310 7.18 10.18 1.87
C TYR A 310 6.35 10.90 0.81
N ILE A 311 7.00 11.22 -0.31
CA ILE A 311 6.37 11.77 -1.51
C ILE A 311 6.64 10.88 -2.74
N ILE A 312 5.61 10.73 -3.58
CA ILE A 312 5.65 10.03 -4.87
C ILE A 312 6.39 10.92 -5.86
N PRO A 313 7.54 10.52 -6.41
CA PRO A 313 8.41 11.42 -7.16
C PRO A 313 7.93 11.62 -8.59
N VAL A 314 8.29 12.75 -9.20
CA VAL A 314 7.90 13.12 -10.59
C VAL A 314 8.05 11.99 -11.64
N PRO A 315 9.11 11.15 -11.67
CA PRO A 315 9.21 10.07 -12.66
C PRO A 315 8.06 9.08 -12.57
N VAL A 316 7.67 8.68 -11.35
CA VAL A 316 6.53 7.77 -11.10
C VAL A 316 5.22 8.43 -11.55
N ILE A 317 5.05 9.73 -11.27
CA ILE A 317 3.90 10.52 -11.76
C ILE A 317 3.86 10.57 -13.30
N ARG A 318 5.01 10.82 -13.96
CA ARG A 318 5.09 10.89 -15.44
C ARG A 318 4.87 9.52 -16.08
N HIS A 319 5.36 8.43 -15.49
CA HIS A 319 5.11 7.05 -15.93
C HIS A 319 3.61 6.72 -15.85
N PHE A 320 2.97 7.01 -14.70
CA PHE A 320 1.52 6.87 -14.52
C PHE A 320 0.71 7.67 -15.54
N ILE A 321 0.97 8.97 -15.70
CA ILE A 321 0.22 9.85 -16.61
C ILE A 321 0.40 9.40 -18.06
N SER A 322 1.64 9.17 -18.52
CA SER A 322 1.90 8.77 -19.91
C SER A 322 1.32 7.38 -20.24
N GLY A 323 1.40 6.42 -19.33
CA GLY A 323 0.75 5.10 -19.50
C GLY A 323 -0.78 5.19 -19.63
N VAL A 324 -1.41 6.11 -18.89
CA VAL A 324 -2.84 6.40 -18.99
C VAL A 324 -3.19 7.11 -20.30
N GLU A 325 -2.38 8.09 -20.73
CA GLU A 325 -2.63 8.85 -21.96
C GLU A 325 -2.37 8.02 -23.24
N GLU A 326 -1.39 7.13 -23.23
CA GLU A 326 -1.03 6.28 -24.38
C GLU A 326 -1.98 5.08 -24.56
N SER A 327 -2.58 4.57 -23.48
CA SER A 327 -3.40 3.34 -23.52
C SER A 327 -4.87 3.52 -23.13
N GLY A 328 -5.25 4.71 -22.66
CA GLY A 328 -6.59 5.04 -22.14
C GLY A 328 -6.91 4.47 -20.75
N LYS A 329 -5.95 3.84 -20.07
CA LYS A 329 -6.13 3.21 -18.75
C LYS A 329 -4.79 3.06 -18.01
N TYR A 330 -4.83 2.71 -16.73
CA TYR A 330 -3.61 2.31 -16.02
C TYR A 330 -3.09 0.95 -16.53
N VAL A 331 -1.75 0.81 -16.63
CA VAL A 331 -1.09 -0.36 -17.26
C VAL A 331 -0.17 -1.15 -16.34
N GLY A 332 0.15 -0.66 -15.14
CA GLY A 332 1.04 -1.34 -14.20
C GLY A 332 2.53 -1.01 -14.35
N PHE A 333 3.32 -1.27 -13.30
CA PHE A 333 4.79 -1.22 -13.36
C PHE A 333 5.38 -2.55 -13.83
N CYS A 334 6.53 -2.49 -14.52
CA CYS A 334 7.20 -3.68 -15.05
C CYS A 334 8.00 -4.43 -13.97
N SER A 335 8.14 -5.75 -14.12
CA SER A 335 8.99 -6.58 -13.27
C SER A 335 9.70 -7.67 -14.07
N LEU A 336 10.93 -8.04 -13.66
CA LEU A 336 11.64 -9.21 -14.17
C LEU A 336 11.04 -10.53 -13.66
N GLY A 337 10.29 -10.49 -12.55
CA GLY A 337 9.78 -11.70 -11.90
C GLY A 337 10.86 -12.57 -11.26
N LEU A 338 11.98 -11.97 -10.84
CA LEU A 338 13.10 -12.67 -10.21
C LEU A 338 13.06 -12.49 -8.69
N ALA A 339 13.51 -13.51 -7.96
CA ALA A 339 14.00 -13.34 -6.59
C ALA A 339 15.52 -13.51 -6.60
N CYS A 340 16.23 -12.44 -6.26
CA CYS A 340 17.68 -12.38 -6.32
C CYS A 340 18.33 -12.46 -4.92
N GLN A 341 19.63 -12.73 -4.89
CA GLN A 341 20.46 -12.75 -3.69
C GLN A 341 21.75 -11.95 -3.91
N ILE A 342 22.13 -11.15 -2.90
CA ILE A 342 23.37 -10.37 -2.88
C ILE A 342 24.62 -11.27 -2.87
N THR A 343 25.68 -10.84 -3.55
CA THR A 343 26.92 -11.60 -3.75
C THR A 343 28.13 -11.00 -3.03
N GLU A 344 27.91 -10.31 -1.91
CA GLU A 344 28.99 -9.73 -1.07
C GLU A 344 30.00 -10.79 -0.59
N ASN A 345 29.54 -12.01 -0.32
CA ASN A 345 30.39 -13.11 0.11
C ASN A 345 31.37 -13.55 -0.99
N VAL A 346 32.67 -13.41 -0.73
CA VAL A 346 33.75 -13.75 -1.67
C VAL A 346 33.70 -15.22 -2.13
N GLN A 347 33.36 -16.15 -1.24
CA GLN A 347 33.34 -17.58 -1.59
C GLN A 347 32.13 -17.94 -2.48
N LEU A 348 31.01 -17.23 -2.34
CA LEU A 348 29.88 -17.34 -3.26
C LEU A 348 30.28 -16.88 -4.68
N ARG A 349 31.00 -15.74 -4.78
CA ARG A 349 31.54 -15.24 -6.06
C ARG A 349 32.54 -16.21 -6.69
N ASN A 350 33.46 -16.75 -5.88
CA ASN A 350 34.42 -17.76 -6.32
C ASN A 350 33.73 -19.03 -6.84
N HIS A 351 32.70 -19.52 -6.15
CA HIS A 351 31.93 -20.71 -6.55
C HIS A 351 31.30 -20.55 -7.94
N PHE A 352 30.71 -19.38 -8.22
CA PHE A 352 30.14 -19.05 -9.52
C PHE A 352 31.15 -18.51 -10.55
N LYS A 353 32.46 -18.57 -10.26
CA LYS A 353 33.56 -18.14 -11.13
C LYS A 353 33.50 -16.66 -11.54
N MET A 354 32.95 -15.78 -10.70
CA MET A 354 33.02 -14.34 -10.93
C MET A 354 34.49 -13.88 -10.88
N GLY A 355 34.91 -13.10 -11.87
CA GLY A 355 36.21 -12.42 -11.83
C GLY A 355 36.29 -11.38 -10.72
N PRO A 356 37.50 -10.92 -10.32
CA PRO A 356 37.67 -9.97 -9.21
C PRO A 356 36.92 -8.65 -9.44
N GLU A 357 36.89 -8.16 -10.68
CA GLU A 357 36.17 -6.94 -11.10
C GLU A 357 34.68 -7.17 -11.39
N MET A 358 34.19 -8.42 -11.33
CA MET A 358 32.78 -8.71 -11.58
C MET A 358 31.93 -8.45 -10.33
N THR A 359 30.80 -7.79 -10.53
CA THR A 359 29.77 -7.57 -9.51
C THR A 359 28.39 -7.95 -10.07
N GLY A 360 27.43 -8.25 -9.20
CA GLY A 360 26.09 -8.64 -9.65
C GLY A 360 25.19 -9.19 -8.55
N VAL A 361 24.08 -9.84 -8.94
CA VAL A 361 23.18 -10.56 -8.02
C VAL A 361 22.80 -11.94 -8.56
N LEU A 362 22.70 -12.93 -7.66
CA LEU A 362 22.41 -14.34 -7.97
C LEU A 362 20.91 -14.58 -8.13
N VAL A 363 20.48 -15.29 -9.17
CA VAL A 363 19.07 -15.62 -9.44
C VAL A 363 18.66 -16.89 -8.69
N ASN A 364 17.86 -16.73 -7.62
CA ASN A 364 17.40 -17.83 -6.78
C ASN A 364 16.05 -18.43 -7.20
N LYS A 365 15.13 -17.60 -7.73
CA LYS A 365 13.78 -18.02 -8.18
C LYS A 365 13.36 -17.18 -9.39
N ILE A 366 12.63 -17.78 -10.31
CA ILE A 366 12.03 -17.11 -11.47
C ILE A 366 10.52 -17.35 -11.44
N ASN A 367 9.73 -16.32 -11.76
CA ASN A 367 8.28 -16.39 -11.89
C ASN A 367 7.91 -17.07 -13.22
N PRO A 368 7.13 -18.17 -13.24
CA PRO A 368 6.71 -18.85 -14.47
C PRO A 368 5.91 -17.99 -15.47
N LEU A 369 5.47 -16.78 -15.08
CA LEU A 369 4.77 -15.85 -15.96
C LEU A 369 5.62 -14.67 -16.47
N SER A 370 6.91 -14.60 -16.15
CA SER A 370 7.81 -13.59 -16.73
C SER A 370 8.68 -14.17 -17.85
N ASP A 371 9.01 -13.35 -18.85
CA ASP A 371 9.84 -13.75 -20.01
C ASP A 371 11.26 -14.17 -19.59
N ALA A 372 11.67 -13.87 -18.35
CA ALA A 372 12.89 -14.41 -17.76
C ALA A 372 12.86 -15.94 -17.65
N TYR A 373 11.68 -16.57 -17.52
CA TYR A 373 11.55 -18.01 -17.32
C TYR A 373 12.06 -18.86 -18.49
N ASP A 374 11.94 -18.35 -19.72
CA ASP A 374 12.37 -19.06 -20.93
C ASP A 374 13.85 -18.82 -21.30
N ILE A 375 14.47 -17.74 -20.79
CA ILE A 375 15.81 -17.29 -21.21
C ILE A 375 16.85 -17.29 -20.07
N MET A 376 16.43 -17.04 -18.83
CA MET A 376 17.26 -17.07 -17.62
C MET A 376 17.12 -18.41 -16.91
N LYS A 377 18.03 -18.71 -15.99
CA LYS A 377 18.05 -19.92 -15.17
C LYS A 377 18.31 -19.57 -13.71
N LYS A 378 17.91 -20.47 -12.81
CA LYS A 378 18.44 -20.45 -11.44
C LYS A 378 19.97 -20.54 -11.52
N ASP A 379 20.64 -19.84 -10.62
CA ASP A 379 22.11 -19.79 -10.50
C ASP A 379 22.84 -19.03 -11.62
N ASP A 380 22.10 -18.33 -12.50
CA ASP A 380 22.66 -17.20 -13.26
C ASP A 380 22.99 -16.03 -12.31
N ILE A 381 24.02 -15.23 -12.63
CA ILE A 381 24.30 -13.97 -11.94
C ILE A 381 24.08 -12.79 -12.88
N ILE A 382 23.24 -11.84 -12.48
CA ILE A 382 22.95 -10.61 -13.23
C ILE A 382 24.09 -9.61 -13.00
N LEU A 383 24.82 -9.26 -14.05
CA LEU A 383 25.97 -8.34 -14.00
C LEU A 383 25.59 -6.90 -14.35
N ALA A 384 24.68 -6.71 -15.31
CA ALA A 384 24.22 -5.40 -15.75
C ALA A 384 22.82 -5.45 -16.36
N PHE A 385 22.10 -4.33 -16.32
CA PHE A 385 20.79 -4.13 -16.93
C PHE A 385 20.81 -2.86 -17.80
N ASP A 386 20.47 -2.99 -19.08
CA ASP A 386 20.58 -1.92 -20.11
C ASP A 386 21.93 -1.19 -20.13
N GLY A 387 23.01 -1.91 -19.78
CA GLY A 387 24.38 -1.41 -19.70
C GLY A 387 24.82 -0.94 -18.31
N GLU A 388 23.88 -0.62 -17.40
CA GLU A 388 24.20 -0.18 -16.04
C GLU A 388 24.69 -1.36 -15.17
N PRO A 389 25.92 -1.32 -14.61
CA PRO A 389 26.46 -2.39 -13.78
C PRO A 389 25.75 -2.50 -12.42
N ILE A 390 25.37 -3.72 -12.06
CA ILE A 390 24.74 -4.05 -10.78
C ILE A 390 25.82 -4.47 -9.79
N ALA A 391 25.91 -3.79 -8.65
CA ALA A 391 26.86 -4.12 -7.60
C ALA A 391 26.44 -5.35 -6.78
N ASN A 392 27.37 -5.89 -5.99
CA ASN A 392 27.17 -7.10 -5.16
C ASN A 392 26.03 -6.99 -4.13
N ASP A 393 25.59 -5.78 -3.81
CA ASP A 393 24.48 -5.44 -2.90
C ASP A 393 23.12 -5.30 -3.64
N GLY A 394 23.10 -5.48 -4.98
CA GLY A 394 21.91 -5.27 -5.81
C GLY A 394 21.65 -3.82 -6.22
N THR A 395 22.57 -2.89 -5.94
CA THR A 395 22.42 -1.48 -6.32
C THR A 395 23.06 -1.15 -7.67
N VAL A 396 22.53 -0.12 -8.33
CA VAL A 396 23.10 0.54 -9.51
C VAL A 396 23.50 1.99 -9.16
N SER A 397 24.24 2.65 -10.04
CA SER A 397 24.45 4.10 -9.93
C SER A 397 23.13 4.84 -10.11
N PHE A 398 22.88 5.91 -9.33
CA PHE A 398 21.70 6.76 -9.50
C PHE A 398 22.08 8.19 -9.87
N ARG A 399 22.74 8.91 -8.96
CA ARG A 399 23.10 10.33 -9.12
C ARG A 399 24.35 10.65 -8.31
N ASN A 400 25.38 11.24 -8.91
CA ASN A 400 26.61 11.69 -8.24
C ASN A 400 27.36 10.60 -7.44
N ARG A 401 26.93 10.33 -6.20
CA ARG A 401 27.43 9.27 -5.29
C ARG A 401 26.31 8.42 -4.69
N GLU A 402 25.05 8.72 -5.02
CA GLU A 402 23.86 7.99 -4.61
C GLU A 402 23.71 6.71 -5.44
N ARG A 403 23.23 5.65 -4.79
CA ARG A 403 22.96 4.34 -5.38
C ARG A 403 21.54 3.91 -5.01
N ILE A 404 20.88 3.19 -5.91
CA ILE A 404 19.50 2.69 -5.74
C ILE A 404 19.43 1.23 -6.17
N THR A 405 18.46 0.44 -5.70
CA THR A 405 18.30 -0.95 -6.15
C THR A 405 17.98 -1.03 -7.64
N PHE A 406 18.50 -2.05 -8.32
CA PHE A 406 18.37 -2.20 -9.77
C PHE A 406 16.91 -2.33 -10.25
N ASP A 407 15.99 -2.73 -9.39
CA ASP A 407 14.54 -2.76 -9.63
C ASP A 407 13.95 -1.39 -10.01
N HIS A 408 14.62 -0.28 -9.67
CA HIS A 408 14.29 1.04 -10.20
C HIS A 408 14.36 1.10 -11.74
N LEU A 409 15.42 0.54 -12.33
CA LEU A 409 15.61 0.52 -13.79
C LEU A 409 14.57 -0.36 -14.49
N VAL A 410 14.07 -1.39 -13.80
CA VAL A 410 13.05 -2.31 -14.31
C VAL A 410 11.65 -1.70 -14.21
N SER A 411 11.29 -1.15 -13.05
CA SER A 411 9.94 -0.62 -12.80
C SER A 411 9.61 0.56 -13.70
N MET A 412 10.57 1.46 -13.93
CA MET A 412 10.42 2.63 -14.80
C MET A 412 10.25 2.32 -16.30
N LYS A 413 10.32 1.04 -16.72
CA LYS A 413 10.14 0.61 -18.10
C LYS A 413 8.68 0.58 -18.53
N LYS A 414 8.43 0.74 -19.83
CA LYS A 414 7.08 0.60 -20.39
C LYS A 414 6.71 -0.87 -20.63
N PRO A 415 5.43 -1.25 -20.45
CA PRO A 415 4.98 -2.61 -20.77
C PRO A 415 5.25 -2.98 -22.25
N ASN A 416 5.88 -4.14 -22.45
CA ASN A 416 6.40 -4.66 -23.72
C ASN A 416 7.62 -3.94 -24.29
N GLU A 417 8.28 -3.07 -23.52
CA GLU A 417 9.63 -2.60 -23.84
C GLU A 417 10.64 -3.76 -23.74
N LYS A 418 11.70 -3.70 -24.56
CA LYS A 418 12.82 -4.65 -24.52
C LYS A 418 14.02 -4.05 -23.79
N SER A 419 14.60 -4.84 -22.91
CA SER A 419 15.86 -4.52 -22.23
C SER A 419 16.91 -5.60 -22.49
N VAL A 420 18.18 -5.24 -22.35
CA VAL A 420 19.35 -6.13 -22.45
C VAL A 420 19.85 -6.43 -21.04
N ILE A 421 19.95 -7.71 -20.70
CA ILE A 421 20.50 -8.17 -19.43
C ILE A 421 21.81 -8.88 -19.70
N LYS A 422 22.89 -8.42 -19.05
CA LYS A 422 24.19 -9.08 -19.06
C LYS A 422 24.27 -10.03 -17.87
N ILE A 423 24.57 -11.30 -18.13
CA ILE A 423 24.67 -12.34 -17.09
C ILE A 423 26.01 -13.07 -17.12
N LEU A 424 26.36 -13.68 -16.00
CA LEU A 424 27.34 -14.77 -15.92
C LEU A 424 26.58 -16.09 -15.76
N ARG A 425 26.87 -17.07 -16.62
CA ARG A 425 26.30 -18.42 -16.59
C ARG A 425 27.41 -19.44 -16.71
N ASN A 426 27.56 -20.33 -15.73
CA ASN A 426 28.65 -21.32 -15.65
C ASN A 426 30.10 -20.76 -15.68
N GLY A 427 30.28 -19.43 -15.59
CA GLY A 427 31.55 -18.72 -15.78
C GLY A 427 31.72 -18.04 -17.14
N GLU A 428 30.76 -18.20 -18.06
CA GLU A 428 30.74 -17.50 -19.35
C GLU A 428 29.81 -16.29 -19.28
N VAL A 429 30.19 -15.18 -19.91
CA VAL A 429 29.39 -13.95 -19.96
C VAL A 429 28.48 -13.98 -21.17
N CYS A 430 27.19 -13.77 -20.96
CA CYS A 430 26.17 -13.74 -22.01
C CYS A 430 25.32 -12.48 -21.91
N GLU A 431 24.77 -12.03 -23.03
CA GLU A 431 23.77 -10.95 -23.08
C GLU A 431 22.44 -11.51 -23.61
N LEU A 432 21.35 -11.21 -22.91
CA LEU A 432 20.00 -11.70 -23.19
C LEU A 432 19.08 -10.51 -23.42
N SER A 433 18.22 -10.57 -24.44
CA SER A 433 17.12 -9.60 -24.60
C SER A 433 15.86 -10.14 -23.93
N ILE A 434 15.34 -9.39 -22.97
CA ILE A 434 14.06 -9.67 -22.29
C ILE A 434 13.00 -8.69 -22.76
N THR A 435 11.73 -9.09 -22.75
CA THR A 435 10.59 -8.17 -22.89
C THR A 435 9.91 -8.03 -21.53
N LEU A 436 9.70 -6.80 -21.08
CA LEU A 436 9.23 -6.52 -19.71
C LEU A 436 7.72 -6.34 -19.66
N ARG A 437 7.09 -6.84 -18.60
CA ARG A 437 5.64 -6.71 -18.36
C ARG A 437 5.34 -6.56 -16.86
N PRO A 438 4.19 -5.99 -16.49
CA PRO A 438 3.62 -6.16 -15.16
C PRO A 438 3.31 -7.63 -14.88
N LEU A 439 3.51 -8.06 -13.63
CA LEU A 439 3.27 -9.44 -13.20
C LEU A 439 2.22 -9.46 -12.10
N GLN A 440 1.21 -10.32 -12.25
CA GLN A 440 0.16 -10.48 -11.26
C GLN A 440 0.50 -11.65 -10.30
N PRO A 441 0.32 -11.50 -8.97
CA PRO A 441 0.51 -12.58 -8.02
C PRO A 441 -0.62 -13.62 -8.10
N LEU A 442 -0.36 -14.84 -7.65
CA LEU A 442 -1.36 -15.93 -7.59
C LEU A 442 -2.52 -15.61 -6.62
N VAL A 443 -2.21 -14.88 -5.55
CA VAL A 443 -3.16 -14.35 -4.57
C VAL A 443 -3.03 -12.83 -4.59
N PRO A 444 -4.03 -12.10 -5.14
CA PRO A 444 -4.02 -10.64 -5.19
C PRO A 444 -3.89 -10.00 -3.81
N VAL A 445 -2.93 -9.08 -3.66
CA VAL A 445 -2.65 -8.40 -2.38
C VAL A 445 -3.70 -7.33 -2.07
N HIS A 446 -4.28 -6.72 -3.11
CA HIS A 446 -5.41 -5.79 -3.00
C HIS A 446 -6.41 -6.03 -4.14
N GLN A 447 -7.67 -5.62 -3.95
CA GLN A 447 -8.74 -5.66 -4.96
C GLN A 447 -9.68 -4.45 -4.82
N PHE A 448 -9.11 -3.25 -4.76
CA PHE A 448 -9.89 -2.00 -4.72
C PHE A 448 -10.71 -1.80 -6.01
N ASP A 449 -11.80 -1.03 -5.88
CA ASP A 449 -12.70 -0.61 -6.96
C ASP A 449 -13.30 -1.78 -7.78
N LYS A 450 -13.29 -2.99 -7.21
CA LYS A 450 -13.78 -4.22 -7.84
C LYS A 450 -14.49 -5.13 -6.84
N LEU A 451 -15.68 -5.64 -7.22
CA LEU A 451 -16.38 -6.63 -6.42
C LEU A 451 -15.67 -8.00 -6.47
N PRO A 452 -15.51 -8.69 -5.33
CA PRO A 452 -14.92 -10.02 -5.26
C PRO A 452 -15.77 -11.01 -6.05
N SER A 453 -15.11 -11.86 -6.84
CA SER A 453 -15.78 -12.90 -7.62
C SER A 453 -16.16 -14.08 -6.71
N TYR A 454 -17.39 -14.57 -6.82
CA TYR A 454 -17.86 -15.71 -6.04
C TYR A 454 -18.82 -16.58 -6.83
N TYR A 455 -19.00 -17.81 -6.38
CA TYR A 455 -19.96 -18.77 -6.91
C TYR A 455 -20.59 -19.54 -5.75
N ILE A 456 -21.91 -19.80 -5.81
CA ILE A 456 -22.62 -20.59 -4.80
C ILE A 456 -23.32 -21.75 -5.48
N PHE A 457 -23.11 -22.96 -4.96
CA PHE A 457 -23.76 -24.18 -5.47
C PHE A 457 -24.11 -25.09 -4.30
N ALA A 458 -25.39 -25.50 -4.20
CA ALA A 458 -25.88 -26.33 -3.10
C ALA A 458 -25.53 -25.78 -1.70
N GLY A 459 -25.49 -24.45 -1.54
CA GLY A 459 -25.09 -23.75 -0.31
C GLY A 459 -23.58 -23.60 -0.09
N LEU A 460 -22.73 -24.34 -0.81
CA LEU A 460 -21.28 -24.20 -0.75
C LEU A 460 -20.84 -22.89 -1.42
N VAL A 461 -20.06 -22.06 -0.71
CA VAL A 461 -19.61 -20.73 -1.16
C VAL A 461 -18.15 -20.78 -1.62
N PHE A 462 -17.93 -20.62 -2.92
CA PHE A 462 -16.62 -20.67 -3.56
C PHE A 462 -16.13 -19.25 -3.92
N ILE A 463 -14.88 -18.94 -3.55
CA ILE A 463 -14.22 -17.66 -3.87
C ILE A 463 -12.75 -17.88 -4.27
N PRO A 464 -12.15 -17.04 -5.12
CA PRO A 464 -10.69 -16.91 -5.21
C PRO A 464 -10.14 -16.33 -3.91
N LEU A 465 -9.07 -16.93 -3.39
CA LEU A 465 -8.31 -16.37 -2.27
C LEU A 465 -7.62 -15.06 -2.69
N THR A 466 -7.68 -14.08 -1.81
CA THR A 466 -7.04 -12.77 -1.91
C THR A 466 -6.46 -12.41 -0.54
N GLN A 467 -5.47 -11.53 -0.44
CA GLN A 467 -5.03 -11.06 0.89
C GLN A 467 -6.10 -10.23 1.61
N PRO A 468 -6.97 -9.42 0.93
CA PRO A 468 -8.12 -8.78 1.57
C PRO A 468 -9.12 -9.75 2.22
N TYR A 469 -9.24 -11.00 1.73
CA TYR A 469 -9.99 -12.05 2.45
C TYR A 469 -9.29 -12.45 3.76
N LEU A 470 -7.97 -12.60 3.75
CA LEU A 470 -7.20 -12.89 4.97
C LEU A 470 -7.25 -11.71 5.95
N HIS A 471 -7.28 -10.46 5.47
CA HIS A 471 -7.40 -9.26 6.32
C HIS A 471 -8.76 -9.17 7.05
N GLU A 472 -9.79 -9.93 6.66
CA GLU A 472 -11.04 -10.02 7.44
C GLU A 472 -10.84 -10.74 8.80
N TYR A 473 -9.72 -11.44 9.00
CA TYR A 473 -9.31 -12.04 10.27
C TYR A 473 -8.64 -11.02 11.24
N GLY A 474 -8.63 -9.73 10.89
CA GLY A 474 -8.13 -8.61 11.69
C GLY A 474 -6.70 -8.18 11.35
N GLU A 475 -6.18 -7.19 12.09
CA GLU A 475 -4.85 -6.62 11.86
C GLU A 475 -3.72 -7.69 11.93
N ASP A 476 -3.81 -8.64 12.86
CA ASP A 476 -2.88 -9.76 13.02
C ASP A 476 -3.28 -11.01 12.18
N TRP A 477 -3.85 -10.78 10.99
CA TRP A 477 -4.27 -11.86 10.08
C TRP A 477 -3.18 -12.89 9.80
N TYR A 478 -1.90 -12.49 9.85
CA TYR A 478 -0.77 -13.39 9.62
C TYR A 478 -0.75 -14.56 10.63
N ASN A 479 -1.15 -14.29 11.88
CA ASN A 479 -1.23 -15.30 12.95
C ASN A 479 -2.66 -15.85 13.16
N THR A 480 -3.71 -15.04 12.94
CA THR A 480 -5.11 -15.44 13.18
C THR A 480 -5.74 -16.20 12.01
N SER A 481 -5.31 -15.95 10.77
CA SER A 481 -5.85 -16.64 9.59
C SER A 481 -5.30 -18.06 9.42
N PRO A 482 -5.95 -18.93 8.64
CA PRO A 482 -5.54 -20.32 8.50
C PRO A 482 -4.15 -20.41 7.85
N ARG A 483 -3.16 -20.94 8.58
CA ARG A 483 -1.75 -21.02 8.15
C ARG A 483 -1.55 -21.62 6.75
N ARG A 484 -2.41 -22.56 6.33
CA ARG A 484 -2.41 -23.20 4.99
C ARG A 484 -2.81 -22.25 3.84
N LEU A 485 -3.57 -21.21 4.13
CA LEU A 485 -3.94 -20.15 3.19
C LEU A 485 -2.88 -19.04 3.21
N CYS A 486 -2.50 -18.59 4.41
CA CYS A 486 -1.45 -17.59 4.63
C CYS A 486 -0.11 -17.98 3.96
N GLU A 487 0.38 -19.21 4.17
CA GLU A 487 1.63 -19.67 3.55
C GLU A 487 1.60 -19.59 2.02
N ARG A 488 0.46 -19.92 1.42
CA ARG A 488 0.29 -19.92 -0.04
C ARG A 488 0.18 -18.51 -0.61
N ALA A 489 -0.58 -17.65 0.06
CA ALA A 489 -0.72 -16.23 -0.28
C ALA A 489 0.63 -15.48 -0.28
N LEU A 490 1.63 -15.99 0.46
CA LEU A 490 2.96 -15.38 0.60
C LEU A 490 4.08 -16.10 -0.18
N ARG A 491 3.89 -17.35 -0.63
CA ARG A 491 5.00 -18.17 -1.21
C ARG A 491 4.73 -18.79 -2.58
N GLU A 492 3.49 -19.13 -2.91
CA GLU A 492 3.17 -19.79 -4.19
C GLU A 492 3.12 -18.75 -5.34
N LEU A 493 3.79 -19.06 -6.44
CA LEU A 493 3.75 -18.26 -7.67
C LEU A 493 2.78 -18.91 -8.68
N PRO A 494 2.11 -18.12 -9.53
CA PRO A 494 1.24 -18.67 -10.56
C PRO A 494 2.07 -19.42 -11.61
N LYS A 495 1.52 -20.51 -12.12
CA LYS A 495 2.14 -21.37 -13.14
C LYS A 495 1.47 -21.18 -14.50
N LYS A 496 0.28 -20.57 -14.54
CA LYS A 496 -0.46 -20.25 -15.77
C LYS A 496 -1.13 -18.86 -15.69
N PRO A 497 -1.25 -18.13 -16.82
CA PRO A 497 -2.01 -16.88 -16.85
C PRO A 497 -3.46 -17.11 -16.38
N GLY A 498 -3.93 -16.26 -15.46
CA GLY A 498 -5.27 -16.38 -14.89
C GLY A 498 -5.48 -17.56 -13.92
N GLU A 499 -4.42 -18.24 -13.47
CA GLU A 499 -4.53 -19.21 -12.38
C GLU A 499 -4.99 -18.53 -11.09
N GLN A 500 -5.99 -19.13 -10.41
CA GLN A 500 -6.56 -18.62 -9.17
C GLN A 500 -6.58 -19.72 -8.12
N PHE A 501 -6.22 -19.37 -6.88
CA PHE A 501 -6.36 -20.27 -5.75
C PHE A 501 -7.80 -20.22 -5.22
N VAL A 502 -8.67 -21.11 -5.69
CA VAL A 502 -10.09 -21.16 -5.25
C VAL A 502 -10.23 -21.90 -3.93
N ILE A 503 -10.99 -21.31 -3.00
CA ILE A 503 -11.38 -21.92 -1.73
C ILE A 503 -12.91 -22.06 -1.61
N LEU A 504 -13.32 -23.08 -0.87
CA LEU A 504 -14.63 -23.13 -0.21
C LEU A 504 -14.52 -22.29 1.05
N SER A 505 -15.14 -21.10 1.08
CA SER A 505 -15.06 -20.22 2.26
C SER A 505 -15.96 -20.71 3.39
N GLN A 506 -17.19 -21.13 3.08
CA GLN A 506 -18.22 -21.51 4.05
C GLN A 506 -19.33 -22.33 3.37
N VAL A 507 -20.18 -22.97 4.17
CA VAL A 507 -21.40 -23.64 3.70
C VAL A 507 -22.63 -22.98 4.35
N LEU A 508 -23.53 -22.49 3.49
CA LEU A 508 -24.85 -22.03 3.89
C LEU A 508 -25.74 -23.27 4.07
N MET A 509 -26.03 -23.62 5.32
CA MET A 509 -26.71 -24.87 5.71
C MET A 509 -28.08 -25.04 5.03
N ASP A 510 -28.26 -26.18 4.37
CA ASP A 510 -29.49 -26.60 3.67
C ASP A 510 -29.57 -28.15 3.65
N ASP A 511 -30.76 -28.73 3.50
CA ASP A 511 -30.95 -30.19 3.42
C ASP A 511 -30.04 -30.87 2.37
N ILE A 512 -29.70 -30.18 1.28
CA ILE A 512 -28.82 -30.69 0.22
C ILE A 512 -27.34 -30.83 0.65
N ASN A 513 -26.92 -30.16 1.72
CA ASN A 513 -25.52 -30.13 2.19
C ASN A 513 -25.32 -30.63 3.63
N ALA A 514 -26.32 -31.31 4.21
CA ALA A 514 -26.22 -31.98 5.49
C ALA A 514 -24.98 -32.91 5.55
N GLY A 515 -24.19 -32.79 6.62
CA GLY A 515 -22.88 -33.43 6.79
C GLY A 515 -21.67 -32.65 6.27
N TYR A 516 -21.88 -31.55 5.54
CA TYR A 516 -20.80 -30.68 4.99
C TYR A 516 -20.76 -29.28 5.63
N GLU A 517 -21.60 -28.99 6.62
CA GLU A 517 -21.81 -27.66 7.21
C GLU A 517 -20.54 -27.08 7.87
N ARG A 518 -19.62 -27.96 8.28
CA ARG A 518 -18.34 -27.62 8.91
C ARG A 518 -17.17 -27.46 7.93
N LEU A 519 -17.42 -27.54 6.61
CA LEU A 519 -16.38 -27.33 5.60
C LEU A 519 -16.18 -25.83 5.34
N ALA A 520 -15.02 -25.32 5.73
CA ALA A 520 -14.59 -23.94 5.50
C ALA A 520 -13.09 -23.90 5.19
N GLU A 521 -12.62 -22.83 4.56
CA GLU A 521 -11.19 -22.50 4.36
C GLU A 521 -10.40 -23.56 3.53
N LEU A 522 -11.10 -24.44 2.81
CA LEU A 522 -10.48 -25.54 2.05
C LEU A 522 -10.21 -25.16 0.60
N GLN A 523 -8.99 -25.43 0.10
CA GLN A 523 -8.69 -25.36 -1.33
C GLN A 523 -9.55 -26.35 -2.12
N VAL A 524 -10.25 -25.85 -3.12
CA VAL A 524 -10.97 -26.68 -4.09
C VAL A 524 -10.07 -26.96 -5.28
N LYS A 525 -10.09 -28.21 -5.76
CA LYS A 525 -9.30 -28.67 -6.91
C LYS A 525 -10.23 -29.30 -7.94
N LYS A 526 -9.81 -29.20 -9.20
CA LYS A 526 -10.39 -29.90 -10.35
C LYS A 526 -9.78 -31.30 -10.48
#